data_AF-A0A703XIF6-F1
#
_entry.id   AF-A0A703XIF6-F1
#
_cell.length_a   1.000
_cell.length_b   1.000
_cell.length_c   1.000
_cell.angle_alpha   90.00
_cell.angle_beta   90.00
_cell.angle_gamma   90.00
#
_symmetry.space_group_name_H-M   'P 1'
#
loop_
_entity.id
_entity.type
_entity.pdbx_description
1 polymer ?
#
loop_
_entity_poly.entity_id
_entity_poly.type
_entity_poly.pdbx_seq_one_letter_code
_entity_poly.pdbx_strand_id
1 'polypeptide(L)'
;RCIAGLGWCNENEAWLVLLLNAQRAQDCFDSWEDYATAYVRARRVWLTLRDTPTALAGRDLQEATHYLQDPVSRWRQLPWNEFKIFEPI
;
A
#
# COMPACT_ATOMS: atom_id res chain seq x y z
N ARG A 1 -2.60 -12.09 -2.23
CA ARG A 1 -4.07 -12.24 -2.07
C ARG A 1 -4.44 -11.64 -0.73
N CYS A 2 -5.45 -10.78 -0.64
CA CYS A 2 -5.93 -10.29 0.64
C CYS A 2 -6.60 -11.43 1.43
N ILE A 3 -6.78 -11.25 2.74
CA ILE A 3 -7.34 -12.26 3.65
C ILE A 3 -8.73 -12.76 3.21
N ALA A 4 -9.58 -11.89 2.65
CA ALA A 4 -10.86 -12.29 2.04
C ALA A 4 -10.68 -13.21 0.84
N GLY A 5 -9.69 -12.93 -0.04
CA GLY A 5 -9.37 -13.77 -1.20
C GLY A 5 -8.80 -15.15 -0.84
N LEU A 6 -8.53 -15.40 0.44
CA LEU A 6 -8.14 -16.71 0.98
C LEU A 6 -9.30 -17.42 1.71
N GLY A 7 -10.47 -16.77 1.82
CA GLY A 7 -11.62 -17.29 2.58
C GLY A 7 -11.43 -17.26 4.09
N TRP A 8 -10.50 -16.46 4.60
CA TRP A 8 -10.15 -16.41 6.03
C TRP A 8 -10.99 -15.41 6.82
N CYS A 9 -11.73 -14.54 6.14
CA CYS A 9 -12.67 -13.60 6.74
C CYS A 9 -13.76 -13.27 5.70
N ASN A 10 -14.87 -12.69 6.16
CA ASN A 10 -15.86 -12.11 5.27
C ASN A 10 -15.38 -10.75 4.73
N GLU A 11 -16.14 -10.20 3.78
CA GLU A 11 -15.79 -8.94 3.12
C GLU A 11 -15.77 -7.74 4.07
N ASN A 12 -16.75 -7.65 4.98
CA ASN A 12 -16.83 -6.55 5.95
C ASN A 12 -15.64 -6.55 6.92
N GLU A 13 -15.22 -7.72 7.37
CA GLU A 13 -14.02 -7.89 8.19
C GLU A 13 -12.75 -7.48 7.43
N ALA A 14 -12.66 -7.83 6.14
CA ALA A 14 -11.52 -7.43 5.32
C ALA A 14 -11.44 -5.91 5.14
N TRP A 15 -12.58 -5.23 4.93
CA TRP A 15 -12.61 -3.77 4.83
C TRP A 15 -12.12 -3.09 6.10
N LEU A 16 -12.52 -3.58 7.28
CA LEU A 16 -12.01 -3.07 8.57
C LEU A 16 -10.48 -3.23 8.67
N VAL A 17 -9.93 -4.38 8.29
CA VAL A 17 -8.47 -4.60 8.31
C VAL A 17 -7.74 -3.69 7.33
N LEU A 18 -8.29 -3.50 6.12
CA LEU A 18 -7.71 -2.60 5.12
C LEU A 18 -7.70 -1.16 5.59
N LEU A 19 -8.81 -0.70 6.18
CA LEU A 19 -8.90 0.62 6.79
C LEU A 19 -7.82 0.77 7.88
N LEU A 20 -7.78 -0.13 8.88
CA LEU A 20 -6.78 -0.05 9.95
C LEU A 20 -5.33 -0.02 9.44
N ASN A 21 -5.04 -0.74 8.35
CA ASN A 21 -3.72 -0.70 7.71
C ASN A 21 -3.45 0.63 6.99
N ALA A 22 -4.47 1.24 6.37
CA ALA A 22 -4.35 2.57 5.78
C ALA A 22 -4.03 3.63 6.84
N GLN A 23 -4.70 3.60 7.99
CA GLN A 23 -4.40 4.52 9.10
C GLN A 23 -2.99 4.35 9.62
N ARG A 24 -2.53 3.11 9.82
CA ARG A 24 -1.13 2.87 10.23
C ARG A 24 -0.13 3.42 9.20
N ALA A 25 -0.42 3.32 7.91
CA ALA A 25 0.42 3.91 6.89
C ALA A 25 0.44 5.44 7.01
N GLN A 26 -0.74 6.08 7.16
CA GLN A 26 -0.87 7.52 7.38
C GLN A 26 -0.14 8.00 8.65
N ASP A 27 -0.14 7.19 9.71
CA ASP A 27 0.54 7.52 10.97
C ASP A 27 2.09 7.39 10.86
N CYS A 28 2.58 6.57 9.93
CA CYS A 28 4.00 6.31 9.75
C CYS A 28 4.67 7.18 8.68
N PHE A 29 3.92 7.69 7.71
CA PHE A 29 4.45 8.39 6.54
C PHE A 29 3.67 9.68 6.27
N ASP A 30 4.35 10.66 5.70
CA ASP A 30 3.80 12.01 5.56
C ASP A 30 3.01 12.22 4.25
N SER A 31 3.20 11.36 3.25
CA SER A 31 2.51 11.45 1.95
C SER A 31 2.51 10.13 1.18
N TRP A 32 1.76 10.09 0.07
CA TRP A 32 1.80 8.97 -0.88
C TRP A 32 3.22 8.73 -1.42
N GLU A 33 3.98 9.78 -1.71
CA GLU A 33 5.37 9.68 -2.20
C GLU A 33 6.34 9.12 -1.16
N ASP A 34 6.17 9.51 0.11
CA ASP A 34 6.98 8.98 1.21
C ASP A 34 6.67 7.48 1.44
N TYR A 35 5.38 7.13 1.49
CA TYR A 35 4.92 5.74 1.56
C TYR A 35 5.43 4.89 0.38
N ALA A 36 5.32 5.41 -0.85
CA ALA A 36 5.82 4.74 -2.06
C ALA A 36 7.33 4.45 -1.96
N THR A 37 8.10 5.43 -1.51
CA THR A 37 9.55 5.32 -1.36
C THR A 37 9.90 4.26 -0.32
N ALA A 38 9.22 4.26 0.82
CA ALA A 38 9.39 3.25 1.85
C ALA A 38 9.01 1.84 1.37
N TYR A 39 7.89 1.70 0.66
CA TYR A 39 7.44 0.45 0.05
C TYR A 39 8.49 -0.14 -0.91
N VAL A 40 8.99 0.65 -1.85
CA VAL A 40 10.03 0.23 -2.82
C VAL A 40 11.29 -0.25 -2.09
N ARG A 41 11.76 0.50 -1.09
CA ARG A 41 12.95 0.11 -0.29
C ARG A 41 12.71 -1.20 0.45
N ALA A 42 11.61 -1.32 1.18
CA ALA A 42 11.27 -2.52 1.94
C ALA A 42 11.11 -3.75 1.02
N ARG A 43 10.49 -3.56 -0.15
CA ARG A 43 10.30 -4.62 -1.14
C ARG A 43 11.63 -5.16 -1.65
N ARG A 44 12.58 -4.28 -1.97
CA ARG A 44 13.94 -4.69 -2.38
C ARG A 44 14.64 -5.52 -1.30
N VAL A 45 14.60 -5.07 -0.04
CA VAL A 45 15.18 -5.82 1.08
C VAL A 45 14.52 -7.20 1.19
N TRP A 46 13.19 -7.28 1.13
CA TRP A 46 12.48 -8.56 1.19
C TRP A 46 12.86 -9.51 0.07
N LEU A 47 13.03 -9.00 -1.15
CA LEU A 47 13.42 -9.82 -2.31
C LEU A 47 14.84 -10.36 -2.17
N THR A 48 15.76 -9.53 -1.69
CA THR A 48 17.13 -9.95 -1.37
C THR A 48 17.12 -11.05 -0.30
N LEU A 49 16.35 -10.89 0.78
CA LEU A 49 16.25 -11.89 1.85
C LEU A 49 15.61 -13.22 1.41
N ARG A 50 14.89 -13.21 0.28
CA ARG A 50 14.22 -14.39 -0.28
C ARG A 50 14.95 -14.97 -1.49
N ASP A 51 16.16 -14.47 -1.79
CA ASP A 51 16.94 -14.83 -2.99
C ASP A 51 16.10 -14.81 -4.28
N THR A 52 15.12 -13.89 -4.35
CA THR A 52 14.19 -13.83 -5.48
C THR A 52 14.87 -13.13 -6.65
N PRO A 53 14.93 -13.75 -7.84
CA PRO A 53 15.56 -13.14 -9.01
C PRO A 53 14.93 -11.80 -9.37
N THR A 54 15.75 -10.78 -9.65
CA THR A 54 15.29 -9.45 -10.07
C THR A 54 14.40 -9.51 -11.31
N ALA A 55 14.67 -10.44 -12.23
CA ALA A 55 13.84 -10.67 -13.43
C ALA A 55 12.38 -11.06 -13.11
N LEU A 56 12.14 -11.63 -11.92
CA LEU A 56 10.81 -12.03 -11.47
C LEU A 56 10.14 -10.96 -10.58
N ALA A 57 10.88 -9.99 -10.06
CA ALA A 57 10.36 -9.16 -8.95
C ALA A 57 10.77 -7.68 -8.91
N GLY A 58 11.56 -7.16 -9.86
CA GLY A 58 12.05 -5.76 -9.88
C GLY A 58 11.08 -4.72 -10.46
N ARG A 59 9.76 -4.92 -10.36
CA ARG A 59 8.74 -3.97 -10.87
C ARG A 59 8.22 -3.00 -9.81
N ASP A 60 8.74 -3.09 -8.58
CA ASP A 60 8.36 -2.29 -7.42
C ASP A 60 8.42 -0.78 -7.69
N LEU A 61 9.54 -0.31 -8.25
CA LEU A 61 9.69 1.11 -8.58
C LEU A 61 8.72 1.53 -9.70
N GLN A 62 8.63 0.73 -10.77
CA GLN A 62 7.74 1.02 -11.89
C GLN A 62 6.28 1.10 -11.46
N GLU A 63 5.84 0.16 -10.63
CA GLU A 63 4.49 0.09 -10.08
C GLU A 63 4.19 1.29 -9.19
N ALA A 64 5.08 1.62 -8.24
CA ALA A 64 4.92 2.78 -7.37
C ALA A 64 4.87 4.09 -8.18
N THR A 65 5.75 4.24 -9.18
CA THR A 65 5.73 5.39 -10.10
C THR A 65 4.41 5.47 -10.87
N HIS A 66 3.91 4.35 -11.37
CA HIS A 66 2.63 4.31 -12.08
C HIS A 66 1.47 4.78 -11.17
N TYR A 67 1.38 4.27 -9.94
CA TYR A 67 0.32 4.70 -9.02
C TYR A 67 0.39 6.18 -8.66
N LEU A 68 1.58 6.77 -8.54
CA LEU A 68 1.76 8.19 -8.22
C LEU A 68 1.46 9.11 -9.41
N GLN A 69 1.69 8.64 -10.63
CA GLN A 69 1.62 9.50 -11.83
C GLN A 69 0.31 9.35 -12.62
N ASP A 70 -0.34 8.19 -12.57
CA ASP A 70 -1.56 7.96 -13.33
C ASP A 70 -2.71 8.84 -12.79
N PRO A 71 -3.29 9.73 -13.61
CA PRO A 71 -4.42 10.57 -13.20
C PRO A 71 -5.66 9.80 -12.72
N VAL A 72 -5.83 8.54 -13.16
CA VAL A 72 -6.95 7.71 -12.72
C VAL A 72 -6.65 6.89 -11.47
N SER A 73 -5.40 6.89 -11.00
CA SER A 73 -4.99 6.19 -9.79
C SER A 73 -5.57 6.83 -8.54
N ARG A 74 -6.02 5.99 -7.60
CA ARG A 74 -6.50 6.46 -6.29
C ARG A 74 -5.40 7.08 -5.45
N TRP A 75 -4.14 6.68 -5.61
CA TRP A 75 -3.01 7.32 -4.93
C TRP A 75 -2.80 8.76 -5.40
N ARG A 76 -3.22 9.08 -6.63
CA ARG A 76 -3.16 10.43 -7.16
C ARG A 76 -4.42 11.24 -6.86
N GLN A 77 -5.58 10.60 -6.88
CA GLN A 77 -6.87 11.27 -6.68
C GLN A 77 -7.22 11.54 -5.23
N LEU A 78 -6.82 10.64 -4.32
CA LEU A 78 -7.22 10.73 -2.92
C LEU A 78 -6.18 11.52 -2.12
N PRO A 79 -6.62 12.45 -1.26
CA PRO A 79 -5.74 13.10 -0.29
C PRO A 79 -5.17 12.04 0.67
N TRP A 80 -3.90 12.20 1.05
CA TRP A 80 -3.22 11.22 1.90
C TRP A 80 -3.87 11.09 3.28
N ASN A 81 -4.22 12.20 3.94
CA ASN A 81 -4.57 12.23 5.37
C ASN A 81 -5.92 12.90 5.68
N GLU A 82 -6.77 13.15 4.68
CA GLU A 82 -8.09 13.78 4.89
C GLU A 82 -9.07 12.81 5.58
N PHE A 83 -8.93 11.51 5.33
CA PHE A 83 -9.80 10.48 5.91
C PHE A 83 -9.09 9.73 7.01
N LYS A 84 -9.54 9.90 8.25
CA LYS A 84 -9.09 9.16 9.42
C LYS A 84 -10.23 8.33 10.00
N ILE A 85 -9.93 7.09 10.39
CA ILE A 85 -10.95 6.10 10.75
C ILE A 85 -11.68 6.43 12.04
N PHE A 86 -11.00 7.11 12.96
CA PHE A 86 -11.52 7.41 14.29
C PHE A 86 -11.96 8.86 14.45
N GLU A 87 -11.87 9.68 13.40
CA GLU A 87 -12.41 11.04 13.46
C GLU A 87 -13.89 11.00 13.02
N PRO A 88 -14.83 11.48 13.86
CA PRO A 88 -16.23 11.55 13.49
C PRO A 88 -16.42 12.54 12.33
N ILE A 89 -17.30 12.17 11.39
CA ILE A 89 -17.77 13.02 10.27
C ILE A 89 -18.67 14.13 10.81
#